data_AF-A0A8S3AMM7-F1
#
_entry.id   AF-A0A8S3AMM7-F1
#
_cell.length_a   1.000
_cell.length_b   1.000
_cell.length_c   1.000
_cell.angle_alpha   90.00
_cell.angle_beta   90.00
_cell.angle_gamma   90.00
#
_symmetry.space_group_name_H-M   'P 1'
#
loop_
_entity.id
_entity.type
_entity.pdbx_description
1 polymer ?
#
loop_
_entity_poly.entity_id
_entity_poly.type
_entity_poly.pdbx_seq_one_letter_code
_entity_poly.pdbx_strand_id
1 'polypeptide(L)' 'MIREGKKRGLMSFEQVKAIEFIKEAFTIENGLLTPTFKARRYAVEKRYNELFKKIY' A
#
# COMPACT_ATOMS: atom_id res chain seq x y z
N MET A 1 0.62 -8.46 -13.09
CA MET A 1 0.33 -7.02 -12.95
C MET A 1 0.70 -6.21 -14.18
N ILE A 2 1.98 -6.16 -14.56
CA ILE A 2 2.47 -5.31 -15.66
C ILE A 2 1.69 -5.47 -16.97
N ARG A 3 1.34 -6.72 -17.35
CA ARG A 3 0.53 -6.98 -18.56
C ARG A 3 -0.86 -6.32 -18.50
N GLU A 4 -1.54 -6.42 -17.36
CA GLU A 4 -2.87 -5.83 -17.18
C GLU A 4 -2.79 -4.30 -17.05
N GLY A 5 -1.74 -3.79 -16.41
CA GLY A 5 -1.47 -2.37 -16.35
C GLY A 5 -1.24 -1.75 -17.72
N LYS A 6 -0.43 -2.39 -18.57
CA LYS A 6 -0.24 -1.97 -19.97
C LYS A 6 -1.53 -1.99 -20.77
N LYS A 7 -2.37 -3.03 -20.61
CA LYS A 7 -3.69 -3.09 -21.26
C LYS A 7 -4.61 -1.93 -20.86
N ARG A 8 -4.49 -1.43 -19.63
CA ARG A 8 -5.24 -0.29 -19.11
C ARG A 8 -4.57 1.07 -19.37
N GLY A 9 -3.49 1.12 -20.15
CA GLY A 9 -2.80 2.36 -20.52
C GLY A 9 -1.92 2.95 -19.41
N LEU A 10 -1.64 2.20 -18.36
CA LEU A 10 -0.76 2.66 -17.27
C LEU A 10 0.70 2.62 -17.71
N MET A 11 1.43 3.67 -17.35
CA MET A 11 2.87 3.81 -17.61
C MET A 11 3.68 2.87 -16.71
N SER A 12 4.92 2.57 -17.11
CA SER A 12 5.81 1.67 -16.37
C SER A 12 6.07 2.13 -14.92
N PHE A 13 6.10 3.44 -14.65
CA PHE A 13 6.32 3.98 -13.31
C PHE A 13 5.07 3.96 -12.42
N GLU A 14 3.88 3.77 -13.00
CA GLU A 14 2.62 3.60 -12.26
C GLU A 14 2.39 2.14 -11.85
N GLN A 15 3.20 1.21 -12.37
CA GLN A 15 3.13 -0.20 -12.01
C GLN A 15 3.79 -0.47 -10.66
N VAL A 16 3.08 -1.22 -9.80
CA VAL A 16 3.64 -1.72 -8.55
C VAL A 16 4.79 -2.70 -8.84
N LYS A 17 5.96 -2.44 -8.26
CA LYS A 17 7.18 -3.25 -8.46
C LYS A 17 7.30 -4.41 -7.46
N ALA A 18 6.88 -4.20 -6.22
CA ALA A 18 6.96 -5.18 -5.14
C ALA A 18 5.72 -5.09 -4.25
N ILE A 19 5.32 -6.22 -3.66
CA ILE A 19 4.19 -6.34 -2.75
C ILE A 19 4.64 -7.22 -1.58
N GLU A 20 4.26 -6.81 -0.37
CA GLU A 20 4.44 -7.62 0.83
C GLU A 20 3.10 -7.84 1.52
N PHE A 21 2.98 -8.99 2.17
CA PHE A 21 1.78 -9.35 2.91
C PHE A 21 1.95 -9.02 4.39
N ILE A 22 0.95 -8.33 4.94
CA ILE A 22 0.83 -8.07 6.36
C ILE A 22 -0.26 -8.98 6.94
N LYS A 23 -0.04 -9.47 8.16
CA LYS A 23 -1.00 -10.36 8.84
C LYS A 23 -2.19 -9.60 9.44
N GLU A 24 -1.99 -8.34 9.78
CA GLU A 24 -3.00 -7.50 10.42
C GLU A 24 -3.70 -6.60 9.40
N ALA A 25 -5.03 -6.57 9.44
CA ALA A 25 -5.83 -5.70 8.59
C ALA A 25 -5.81 -4.24 9.08
N PHE A 26 -6.11 -3.30 8.20
CA PHE A 26 -6.31 -1.90 8.58
C PHE A 26 -7.70 -1.74 9.20
N THR A 27 -7.77 -1.13 10.39
CA THR A 27 -9.04 -0.87 11.07
C THR A 27 -9.09 0.58 11.56
N ILE A 28 -10.27 1.02 11.97
CA ILE A 28 -10.43 2.32 12.65
C ILE A 28 -9.79 2.25 14.04
N GLU A 29 -9.92 1.11 14.71
CA GLU A 29 -9.44 0.82 16.07
C GLU A 29 -7.90 0.85 16.16
N ASN A 30 -7.20 0.25 15.20
CA ASN A 30 -5.74 0.32 15.14
C ASN A 30 -5.22 1.63 14.51
N GLY A 31 -6.11 2.57 14.24
CA GLY A 31 -5.80 3.91 13.77
C GLY A 31 -5.33 4.01 12.32
N LEU A 32 -5.32 2.90 11.56
CA LEU A 32 -4.85 2.87 10.18
C LEU A 32 -5.90 3.32 9.17
N LEU A 33 -7.18 3.34 9.55
CA LEU A 33 -8.28 3.88 8.74
C LEU A 33 -8.86 5.17 9.33
N THR A 34 -9.40 6.01 8.44
CA THR A 34 -10.33 7.10 8.82
C THR A 34 -11.68 6.51 9.22
N PRO A 35 -12.55 7.27 9.92
CA PRO A 35 -13.92 6.84 10.18
C PRO A 35 -14.73 6.51 8.91
N THR A 36 -14.28 7.02 7.75
CA THR A 36 -14.84 6.75 6.42
C THR A 36 -14.10 5.62 5.66
N PHE A 37 -13.34 4.78 6.36
CA PHE A 37 -12.61 3.62 5.81
C PHE A 37 -11.53 3.93 4.77
N LYS A 38 -11.05 5.18 4.69
CA LYS A 38 -9.87 5.52 3.88
C LYS A 38 -8.60 5.26 4.67
N ALA A 39 -7.56 4.74 4.02
CA ALA A 39 -6.26 4.55 4.66
C ALA A 39 -5.67 5.89 5.13
N ARG A 40 -5.24 5.96 6.39
CA ARG A 40 -4.48 7.10 6.93
C ARG A 40 -3.02 6.95 6.53
N ARG A 41 -2.66 7.57 5.40
CA ARG A 41 -1.31 7.46 4.79
C ARG A 41 -0.16 7.61 5.79
N TYR A 42 -0.17 8.69 6.58
CA TYR A 42 0.89 8.95 7.56
C TYR A 42 1.02 7.84 8.63
N ALA A 43 -0.11 7.31 9.11
CA ALA A 43 -0.10 6.24 10.11
C ALA A 43 0.41 4.92 9.53
N VAL A 44 0.00 4.58 8.30
CA VAL A 44 0.47 3.40 7.57
C VAL A 44 1.97 3.51 7.28
N GLU A 45 2.43 4.65 6.78
CA GLU A 45 3.83 4.90 6.48
C GLU A 45 4.71 4.78 7.73
N LYS A 46 4.29 5.41 8.83
CA LYS A 46 5.02 5.33 10.11
C LYS A 46 5.10 3.89 10.62
N ARG A 47 4.00 3.13 10.53
CA ARG A 47 3.92 1.76 11.06
C ARG A 47 4.74 0.75 10.24
N TYR A 48 4.77 0.89 8.92
CA TYR A 48 5.42 -0.07 8.02
C TYR A 48 6.70 0.47 7.37
N ASN A 49 7.30 1.54 7.93
CA ASN A 49 8.52 2.16 7.40
C ASN A 49 9.66 1.13 7.19
N GLU A 50 9.89 0.27 8.19
CA GLU A 50 10.91 -0.78 8.08
C GLU A 50 10.60 -1.80 6.97
N LEU A 51 9.32 -2.13 6.78
CA LEU A 51 8.90 -3.01 5.68
C LEU A 51 9.13 -2.34 4.32
N PHE A 52 8.81 -1.05 4.19
CA PHE A 52 9.09 -0.29 2.96
C PHE A 52 10.58 -0.24 2.66
N LYS A 53 11.43 -0.03 3.66
CA LYS A 53 12.90 -0.05 3.50
C LYS A 53 13.45 -1.42 3.10
N LYS A 54 12.78 -2.51 3.49
CA LYS A 54 13.20 -3.87 3.16
C LYS A 54 12.90 -4.23 1.69
N ILE A 55 11.83 -3.68 1.12
CA ILE A 55 11.39 -4.01 -0.25
C ILE A 55 11.84 -3.02 -1.32
N TYR A 56 12.35 -1.86 -0.90
CA TYR A 56 12.99 -0.88 -1.78
C TYR A 56 14.47 -1.19 -1.97
#